data_AF-A0A7L2GNW7-F1
#
_entry.id   AF-A0A7L2GNW7-F1
#
_cell.length_a   1.000
_cell.length_b   1.000
_cell.length_c   1.000
_cell.angle_alpha   90.00
_cell.angle_beta   90.00
_cell.angle_gamma   90.00
#
_symmetry.space_group_name_H-M   'P 1'
#
loop_
_entity.id
_entity.type
_entity.pdbx_description
1 polymer ?
#
loop_
_entity_poly.entity_id
_entity_poly.type
_entity_poly.pdbx_seq_one_letter_code
_entity_poly.pdbx_strand_id
1 'polypeptide(L)'
;PVSVGMSLDIASIDTISEINMDYTATIFLRQRWTDERLCFDGNKSLSLDGRLVEMLWVPDTFIVDSKKSFLHDITVENRLIRIYPNGTVLYAIRITTTVACSMDLTKYPMDKQTCTLQLESCK
;
A
#
# COMPACT_ATOMS: atom_id res chain seq x y z
N PRO A 1 11.05 14.89 10.81
CA PRO A 1 10.04 13.81 10.57
C PRO A 1 8.97 14.31 9.60
N VAL A 2 8.72 13.56 8.51
CA VAL A 2 7.68 13.90 7.53
C VAL A 2 6.36 13.27 7.97
N SER A 3 5.30 14.07 8.10
CA SER A 3 3.96 13.55 8.39
C SER A 3 3.34 12.97 7.12
N VAL A 4 3.10 11.66 7.12
CA VAL A 4 2.47 10.95 6.00
C VAL A 4 1.05 10.55 6.40
N GLY A 5 0.05 11.17 5.77
CA GLY A 5 -1.34 10.73 5.88
C GLY A 5 -1.58 9.49 5.04
N MET A 6 -2.17 8.45 5.63
CA MET A 6 -2.40 7.16 4.97
C MET A 6 -3.88 6.82 4.94
N SER A 7 -4.31 6.20 3.85
CA SER A 7 -5.66 5.64 3.70
C SER A 7 -5.55 4.32 2.96
N LEU A 8 -6.24 3.31 3.48
CA LEU A 8 -6.23 1.95 2.94
C LEU A 8 -7.65 1.51 2.65
N ASP A 9 -7.89 1.01 1.43
CA ASP A 9 -9.12 0.33 1.07
C ASP A 9 -8.82 -1.12 0.68
N ILE A 10 -9.66 -2.04 1.12
CA ILE A 10 -9.58 -3.44 0.70
C ILE A 10 -10.43 -3.61 -0.55
N ALA A 11 -9.80 -4.01 -1.65
CA ALA A 11 -10.49 -4.29 -2.91
C ALA A 11 -11.09 -5.70 -2.89
N SER A 12 -10.31 -6.67 -2.44
CA SER A 12 -10.73 -8.07 -2.32
C SER A 12 -9.88 -8.83 -1.31
N ILE A 13 -10.46 -9.88 -0.76
CA ILE A 13 -9.75 -10.96 -0.06
C ILE A 13 -9.85 -12.16 -1.01
N ASP A 14 -8.70 -12.55 -1.58
CA ASP A 14 -8.65 -13.43 -2.74
C ASP A 14 -8.57 -14.91 -2.32
N THR A 15 -7.64 -15.23 -1.41
CA THR A 15 -7.44 -16.60 -0.93
C THR A 15 -7.19 -16.62 0.56
N ILE A 16 -7.65 -17.69 1.22
CA ILE A 16 -7.36 -18.01 2.62
C ILE A 16 -6.82 -19.43 2.60
N SER A 17 -5.63 -19.65 3.17
CA SER A 17 -5.02 -20.97 3.25
C SER A 17 -4.85 -21.38 4.70
N GLU A 18 -5.67 -22.33 5.15
CA GLU A 18 -5.57 -22.91 6.49
C GLU A 18 -4.30 -23.78 6.62
N ILE A 19 -3.87 -24.38 5.51
CA ILE A 19 -2.65 -25.21 5.44
C ILE A 19 -1.40 -24.34 5.60
N ASN A 20 -1.34 -23.23 4.87
CA ASN A 20 -0.17 -22.34 4.90
C ASN A 20 -0.25 -21.29 6.01
N MET A 21 -1.39 -21.17 6.70
CA MET A 21 -1.65 -20.14 7.73
C MET A 21 -1.41 -18.73 7.15
N ASP A 22 -2.07 -18.42 6.05
CA ASP A 22 -1.99 -17.12 5.37
C ASP A 22 -3.27 -16.75 4.62
N TYR A 23 -3.35 -15.49 4.23
CA TYR A 23 -4.39 -14.99 3.35
C TYR A 23 -3.80 -14.02 2.33
N THR A 24 -4.40 -14.00 1.14
CA THR A 24 -4.06 -13.04 0.08
C THR A 24 -5.15 -12.01 -0.03
N ALA A 25 -4.77 -10.74 -0.07
CA ALA A 25 -5.68 -9.62 -0.25
C ALA A 25 -5.13 -8.60 -1.24
N THR A 26 -6.04 -7.99 -1.99
CA THR A 26 -5.74 -6.87 -2.86
C THR A 26 -6.23 -5.59 -2.19
N ILE A 27 -5.33 -4.63 -2.01
CA ILE A 27 -5.57 -3.36 -1.32
C ILE A 27 -5.21 -2.17 -2.21
N PHE A 28 -5.88 -1.05 -2.00
CA PHE A 28 -5.49 0.26 -2.51
C PHE A 28 -4.92 1.08 -1.37
N LEU A 29 -3.62 1.37 -1.45
CA LEU A 29 -2.93 2.22 -0.49
C LEU A 29 -2.81 3.63 -1.07
N ARG A 30 -3.24 4.63 -0.32
CA ARG A 30 -3.06 6.06 -0.62
C ARG A 30 -2.22 6.71 0.46
N GLN A 31 -1.20 7.44 0.03
CA GLN A 31 -0.31 8.20 0.90
C GLN A 31 -0.32 9.66 0.47
N ARG A 32 -0.33 10.55 1.46
CA ARG A 32 -0.28 11.99 1.26
C ARG A 32 0.77 12.59 2.17
N TRP A 33 1.71 13.31 1.60
CA TRP A 33 2.70 14.10 2.34
C TRP A 33 2.91 15.44 1.65
N THR A 34 3.62 16.33 2.33
CA THR A 34 3.99 17.63 1.77
C THR A 34 5.50 17.68 1.61
N ASP A 35 5.97 18.04 0.41
CA ASP A 35 7.37 18.24 0.08
C ASP A 35 7.55 19.62 -0.56
N GLU A 36 8.19 20.54 0.15
CA GLU A 36 8.39 21.93 -0.28
C GLU A 36 9.24 22.05 -1.54
N ARG A 37 10.08 21.06 -1.85
CA ARG A 37 10.92 21.03 -3.06
C ARG A 37 10.10 20.86 -4.34
N LEU A 38 8.87 20.39 -4.20
CA LEU A 38 7.93 20.14 -5.30
C LEU A 38 6.88 21.24 -5.42
N CYS A 39 7.01 22.35 -4.70
CA CYS A 39 6.19 23.54 -4.92
C CYS A 39 6.47 24.13 -6.30
N PHE A 40 5.41 24.51 -7.02
CA PHE A 40 5.53 25.12 -8.34
C PHE A 40 4.43 26.16 -8.55
N ASP A 41 4.72 27.16 -9.37
CA ASP A 41 3.75 28.18 -9.75
C ASP A 41 2.72 27.59 -10.72
N GLY A 42 1.49 27.46 -10.25
CA GLY A 42 0.39 26.94 -11.03
C GLY A 42 -0.90 26.86 -10.24
N ASN A 43 -2.03 26.82 -10.94
CA ASN A 43 -3.35 26.70 -10.30
C ASN A 43 -3.95 25.29 -10.44
N LYS A 44 -3.20 24.37 -11.05
CA LYS A 44 -3.63 22.99 -11.32
C LYS A 44 -2.59 22.01 -10.82
N SER A 45 -3.06 20.88 -10.34
CA SER A 45 -2.21 19.75 -9.98
C SER A 45 -1.62 19.07 -11.22
N LEU A 46 -0.41 18.54 -11.08
CA LEU A 46 0.25 17.74 -12.09
C LEU A 46 0.07 16.25 -11.77
N SER A 47 -0.43 15.47 -12.74
CA SER A 47 -0.39 14.01 -12.67
C SER A 47 0.88 13.54 -13.36
N LEU A 48 1.72 12.82 -12.64
CA LEU A 48 2.96 12.27 -13.17
C LEU A 48 2.75 10.82 -13.61
N ASP A 49 3.53 10.43 -14.61
CA ASP A 49 3.64 9.04 -15.02
C ASP A 49 4.35 8.23 -13.93
N GLY A 50 3.96 6.96 -13.76
CA GLY A 50 4.50 6.08 -12.73
C GLY A 50 6.03 5.98 -12.78
N ARG A 51 6.61 6.06 -13.98
CA ARG A 51 8.05 5.92 -14.22
C ARG A 51 8.89 7.02 -13.55
N LEU A 52 8.27 8.14 -13.22
CA LEU A 52 8.94 9.26 -12.56
C LEU A 52 9.03 9.05 -11.03
N VAL A 53 8.44 7.98 -10.48
CA VAL A 53 8.50 7.67 -9.05
C VAL A 53 9.94 7.48 -8.56
N GLU A 54 10.82 6.94 -9.39
CA GLU A 54 12.23 6.69 -9.05
C GLU A 54 13.03 8.00 -8.81
N MET A 55 12.53 9.13 -9.31
CA MET A 55 13.15 10.45 -9.11
C MET A 55 12.54 11.21 -7.93
N LEU A 56 11.49 10.67 -7.30
CA LEU A 56 10.81 11.29 -6.17
C LEU A 56 11.14 10.55 -4.89
N TRP A 57 11.25 11.30 -3.79
CA TRP A 57 11.23 10.68 -2.48
C TRP A 57 9.80 10.19 -2.19
N VAL A 58 9.67 8.92 -1.86
CA VAL A 58 8.41 8.27 -1.48
C VAL A 58 8.61 7.58 -0.13
N PRO A 59 7.62 7.57 0.78
CA PRO A 59 7.77 6.92 2.07
C PRO A 59 8.01 5.41 1.93
N ASP A 60 9.02 4.89 2.64
CA ASP A 60 9.39 3.46 2.66
C ASP A 60 8.40 2.64 3.50
N THR A 61 7.18 2.50 3.02
CA THR A 61 6.10 1.78 3.71
C THR A 61 6.09 0.31 3.31
N PHE A 62 6.14 -0.59 4.29
CA PHE A 62 6.13 -2.03 4.10
C PHE A 62 5.06 -2.72 4.97
N ILE A 63 4.75 -3.96 4.62
CA ILE A 63 3.78 -4.81 5.34
C ILE A 63 4.56 -5.82 6.17
N VAL A 64 4.42 -5.73 7.50
CA VAL A 64 5.29 -6.40 8.50
C VAL A 64 5.28 -7.93 8.34
N ASP A 65 4.08 -8.54 8.32
CA ASP A 65 3.92 -10.00 8.31
C ASP A 65 3.73 -10.57 6.89
N SER A 66 4.25 -9.88 5.88
CA SER A 66 4.12 -10.37 4.51
C SER A 66 5.03 -11.57 4.26
N LYS A 67 4.42 -12.75 4.04
CA LYS A 67 5.16 -13.96 3.60
C LYS A 67 5.62 -13.81 2.16
N LYS A 68 4.78 -13.19 1.34
CA LYS A 68 5.06 -12.78 -0.04
C LYS A 68 4.32 -11.46 -0.31
N SER A 69 5.06 -10.36 -0.33
CA SER A 69 4.57 -9.10 -0.89
C SER A 69 4.96 -9.05 -2.35
N PHE A 70 4.01 -9.28 -3.25
CA PHE A 70 4.20 -8.91 -4.64
C PHE A 70 3.73 -7.46 -4.79
N LEU A 71 4.68 -6.52 -4.80
CA LEU A 71 4.45 -5.30 -5.57
C LEU A 71 4.20 -5.80 -7.01
N HIS A 72 3.06 -5.43 -7.60
CA HIS A 72 2.76 -5.83 -8.99
C HIS A 72 3.84 -5.27 -9.92
N ASP A 73 4.89 -6.06 -10.17
CA ASP A 73 6.02 -5.74 -11.04
C ASP A 73 5.78 -6.18 -12.50
N ILE A 74 4.52 -6.47 -12.84
CA ILE A 74 4.16 -7.03 -14.14
C ILE A 74 3.10 -6.12 -14.76
N THR A 75 3.56 -5.36 -15.76
CA THR A 75 2.79 -4.65 -16.80
C THR A 75 2.03 -3.39 -16.37
N VAL A 76 2.70 -2.24 -16.57
CA VAL A 76 2.23 -0.85 -16.37
C VAL A 76 1.95 -0.52 -14.91
N GLU A 77 2.82 0.31 -14.33
CA GLU A 77 2.71 0.79 -12.96
C GLU A 77 1.31 1.39 -12.70
N ASN A 78 0.44 0.66 -11.98
CA ASN A 78 -0.81 1.20 -11.43
C ASN A 78 -0.51 2.12 -10.23
N ARG A 79 0.43 3.05 -10.44
CA ARG A 79 0.90 4.06 -9.52
C ARG A 79 0.35 5.38 -10.01
N LEU A 80 -0.48 6.02 -9.20
CA LEU A 80 -0.92 7.40 -9.44
C LEU A 80 -0.05 8.31 -8.58
N ILE A 81 0.64 9.25 -9.23
CA ILE A 81 1.33 10.34 -8.53
C ILE A 81 0.68 11.64 -8.96
N ARG A 82 0.22 12.42 -7.98
CA ARG A 82 -0.35 13.74 -8.21
C ARG A 82 0.27 14.77 -7.29
N ILE A 83 0.89 15.78 -7.87
CA ILE A 83 1.53 16.88 -7.13
C ILE A 83 0.62 18.10 -7.22
N TYR A 84 0.31 18.69 -6.07
CA TYR A 84 -0.43 19.94 -5.96
C TYR A 84 0.54 21.13 -5.90
N PRO A 85 0.13 22.34 -6.33
CA PRO A 85 1.01 23.52 -6.36
C PRO A 85 1.67 23.88 -5.01
N ASN A 86 1.00 23.54 -3.91
CA ASN A 86 1.49 23.74 -2.54
C ASN A 86 2.51 22.67 -2.07
N GLY A 87 3.05 21.86 -2.99
CA GLY A 87 3.99 20.78 -2.67
C GLY A 87 3.34 19.53 -2.04
N THR A 88 2.01 19.46 -1.96
CA THR A 88 1.35 18.23 -1.49
C THR A 88 1.44 17.15 -2.56
N VAL A 89 1.94 15.98 -2.20
CA VAL A 89 2.00 14.80 -3.06
C VAL A 89 0.93 13.82 -2.63
N LEU A 90 0.16 13.33 -3.59
CA LEU A 90 -0.73 12.19 -3.45
C LEU A 90 -0.14 11.03 -4.24
N TYR A 91 0.17 9.94 -3.54
CA TYR A 91 0.61 8.69 -4.12
C TYR A 91 -0.44 7.62 -3.87
N ALA A 92 -0.84 6.90 -4.91
CA ALA A 92 -1.75 5.78 -4.77
C ALA A 92 -1.20 4.57 -5.52
N ILE A 93 -1.28 3.41 -4.88
CA ILE A 93 -0.82 2.13 -5.44
C ILE A 93 -1.79 1.01 -5.09
N ARG A 94 -1.98 0.08 -6.03
CA ARG A 94 -2.68 -1.19 -5.78
C ARG A 94 -1.65 -2.27 -5.44
N ILE A 95 -1.82 -2.93 -4.31
CA ILE A 95 -0.92 -3.98 -3.80
C ILE A 95 -1.72 -5.27 -3.63
N THR A 96 -1.21 -6.38 -4.15
CA THR A 96 -1.74 -7.71 -3.81
C THR A 96 -0.68 -8.42 -2.95
N THR A 97 -1.04 -8.71 -1.71
CA THR A 97 -0.09 -9.25 -0.73
C THR A 97 -0.63 -10.51 -0.10
N THR A 98 0.26 -11.47 0.15
CA THR A 98 -0.02 -12.65 0.99
C THR A 98 0.60 -12.43 2.36
N VAL A 99 -0.25 -12.38 3.39
CA VAL A 99 0.11 -12.03 4.77
C VAL A 99 -0.07 -13.24 5.67
N ALA A 100 0.87 -13.45 6.58
CA ALA A 100 0.78 -14.50 7.58
C ALA A 100 -0.45 -14.28 8.48
N CYS A 101 -1.21 -15.34 8.73
CA CYS A 101 -2.29 -15.31 9.70
C CYS A 101 -2.32 -16.63 10.46
N SER A 102 -2.01 -16.58 11.75
CA SER A 102 -2.09 -17.74 12.64
C SER A 102 -3.55 -18.04 12.96
N MET A 103 -4.12 -19.06 12.32
CA MET A 103 -5.52 -19.45 12.48
C MET A 103 -5.70 -20.48 13.61
N ASP A 104 -6.76 -20.35 14.40
CA ASP A 104 -7.16 -21.32 15.42
C ASP A 104 -8.22 -22.27 14.86
N LEU A 105 -7.80 -23.48 14.47
CA LEU A 105 -8.66 -24.49 13.84
C LEU A 105 -9.29 -25.47 14.85
N THR A 106 -9.28 -25.17 16.14
CA THR A 106 -9.82 -26.06 17.20
C THR A 106 -11.30 -26.41 17.02
N LYS A 107 -12.07 -25.56 16.33
CA LYS A 107 -13.52 -25.73 16.09
C LYS A 107 -13.89 -25.94 14.62
N TYR A 108 -12.95 -26.35 13.78
CA TYR A 108 -13.20 -26.53 12.35
C TYR A 108 -14.44 -27.42 12.09
N PRO A 109 -15.38 -27.03 11.18
CA PRO A 109 -15.38 -25.84 10.32
C PRO A 109 -16.21 -24.65 10.89
N MET A 110 -16.57 -24.67 12.16
CA MET A 110 -17.38 -23.63 12.84
C MET A 110 -16.56 -22.67 13.70
N ASP A 111 -15.32 -22.44 13.28
CA ASP A 111 -14.35 -21.52 13.84
C ASP A 111 -14.51 -20.08 13.28
N LYS A 112 -13.78 -19.14 13.88
CA LYS A 112 -13.71 -17.74 13.43
C LYS A 112 -12.26 -17.30 13.48
N GLN A 113 -11.78 -16.73 12.38
CA GLN A 113 -10.39 -16.27 12.26
C GLN A 113 -10.32 -14.74 12.28
N THR A 114 -9.32 -14.21 12.98
CA THR A 114 -9.00 -12.78 12.99
C THR A 114 -7.57 -12.62 12.48
N CYS A 115 -7.43 -12.06 11.28
CA CYS A 115 -6.14 -11.82 10.64
C CYS A 115 -5.83 -10.32 10.65
N THR A 116 -4.58 -9.96 10.98
CA THR A 116 -4.13 -8.56 11.08
C THR A 116 -3.33 -8.17 9.85
N LEU A 117 -3.60 -6.98 9.32
CA LEU A 117 -2.77 -6.32 8.32
C LEU A 117 -2.06 -5.13 8.97
N GLN A 118 -0.73 -5.20 9.10
CA GLN A 118 0.08 -4.15 9.71
C GLN A 118 0.98 -3.47 8.67
N LEU A 119 0.98 -2.14 8.70
CA LEU A 119 1.81 -1.27 7.86
C LEU A 119 2.81 -0.52 8.75
N GLU A 120 4.06 -0.49 8.33
CA GLU A 120 5.13 0.24 9.01
C GLU A 120 5.98 1.02 8.02
N SER A 121 6.72 2.01 8.54
CA SER A 121 7.76 2.72 7.79
C SER A 121 9.12 2.17 8.22
N CYS A 122 10.01 1.92 7.26
CA CYS A 122 11.40 1.61 7.58
C CYS A 122 12.06 2.82 8.28
N LYS A 123 13.01 2.57 9.18
CA LYS A 123 13.77 3.61 9.89
C LYS A 123 14.99 4.06 9.10
#